data_AF-A0A0L0KKZ3-F1
#
_entry.id   AF-A0A0L0KKZ3-F1
#
_cell.length_a   1.000
_cell.length_b   1.000
_cell.length_c   1.000
_cell.angle_alpha   90.00
_cell.angle_beta   90.00
_cell.angle_gamma   90.00
#
_symmetry.space_group_name_H-M   'P 1'
#
loop_
_entity.id
_entity.type
_entity.pdbx_description
1 polymer ?
#
loop_
_entity_poly.entity_id
_entity_poly.type
_entity_poly.pdbx_seq_one_letter_code
_entity_poly.pdbx_strand_id
1 'polypeptide(L)' 'MLRQNAKKFMNDPMALKAWALTRHGRALQSRNRRDRMHVALLNAAFEEAGGSSQYPECELDPVSALRVSPPRCH' A
#
# COMPACT_ATOMS: atom_id res chain seq x y z
N MET A 1 -16.98 4.01 -13.55
CA MET A 1 -16.04 5.14 -13.29
C MET A 1 -14.95 4.77 -12.28
N LEU A 2 -15.29 4.37 -11.06
CA LEU A 2 -14.31 4.13 -9.98
C LEU A 2 -13.12 3.23 -10.33
N ARG A 3 -13.36 2.08 -10.98
CA ARG A 3 -12.27 1.19 -11.44
C ARG A 3 -11.36 1.83 -12.49
N GLN A 4 -11.92 2.61 -13.42
CA GLN A 4 -11.13 3.33 -14.42
C GLN A 4 -10.32 4.47 -13.78
N ASN A 5 -10.87 5.14 -12.76
CA ASN A 5 -10.15 6.17 -12.02
C ASN A 5 -8.97 5.57 -11.25
N ALA A 6 -9.16 4.40 -10.62
CA ALA A 6 -8.08 3.67 -9.97
C ALA A 6 -6.97 3.29 -10.96
N LYS A 7 -7.31 2.80 -12.15
CA LYS A 7 -6.33 2.52 -13.22
C LYS A 7 -5.58 3.78 -13.66
N LYS A 8 -6.30 4.88 -13.94
CA LYS A 8 -5.68 6.16 -14.31
C LYS A 8 -4.75 6.69 -13.22
N PHE A 9 -5.13 6.55 -11.96
CA PHE A 9 -4.29 6.91 -10.82
C PHE A 9 -3.00 6.10 -10.81
N MET A 10 -3.07 4.79 -11.06
CA MET A 10 -1.88 3.92 -11.12
C MET A 10 -1.00 4.13 -12.36
N ASN A 11 -1.45 4.86 -13.38
CA ASN A 11 -0.60 5.20 -14.53
C ASN A 11 0.49 6.23 -14.19
N ASP A 12 0.35 6.98 -13.09
CA ASP A 12 1.38 7.89 -12.60
C ASP A 12 2.36 7.12 -11.70
N PRO A 13 3.66 7.04 -12.05
CA PRO A 13 4.67 6.37 -11.23
C PRO A 13 4.73 6.89 -9.78
N MET A 14 4.48 8.19 -9.57
CA MET A 14 4.48 8.78 -8.23
C MET A 14 3.28 8.29 -7.41
N ALA A 15 2.11 8.19 -8.04
CA ALA A 15 0.91 7.65 -7.42
C ALA A 15 1.05 6.16 -7.10
N LEU A 16 1.66 5.38 -8.00
CA LEU A 16 1.92 3.95 -7.80
C LEU A 16 2.86 3.74 -6.60
N LYS A 17 3.96 4.52 -6.51
CA LYS A 17 4.87 4.50 -5.36
C LYS A 17 4.20 4.96 -4.06
N ALA A 18 3.42 6.03 -4.10
CA ALA A 18 2.70 6.54 -2.94
C ALA A 18 1.67 5.53 -2.41
N TRP A 19 0.99 4.81 -3.32
CA TRP A 19 0.08 3.73 -2.94
C TRP A 19 0.84 2.57 -2.29
N ALA A 20 1.95 2.12 -2.89
CA ALA A 20 2.79 1.05 -2.33
C ALA A 20 3.17 1.34 -0.86
N LEU A 21 3.60 2.57 -0.56
CA LEU A 21 3.98 2.99 0.79
C LEU A 21 2.83 3.07 1.81
N THR A 22 1.59 3.31 1.35
CA THR A 22 0.47 3.64 2.24
C THR A 22 -0.64 2.59 2.26
N ARG A 23 -0.63 1.61 1.35
CA ARG A 23 -1.71 0.62 1.17
C ARG A 23 -2.05 -0.15 2.44
N HIS A 24 -1.05 -0.58 3.21
CA HIS A 24 -1.25 -1.34 4.44
C HIS A 24 -1.91 -0.49 5.53
N GLY A 25 -1.43 0.75 5.72
CA GLY A 25 -2.04 1.69 6.66
C GLY A 25 -3.48 2.04 6.29
N ARG A 26 -3.76 2.28 5.00
CA ARG A 26 -5.13 2.54 4.52
C ARG A 26 -6.07 1.36 4.69
N ALA A 27 -5.59 0.13 4.47
CA ALA A 27 -6.38 -1.07 4.71
C ALA A 27 -6.81 -1.16 6.19
N LEU A 28 -5.88 -0.94 7.12
CA LEU A 28 -6.15 -0.94 8.57
C LEU A 28 -7.10 0.18 9.00
N GLN A 29 -7.02 1.35 8.38
CA GLN A 29 -7.86 2.51 8.69
C GLN A 29 -9.27 2.45 8.07
N SER A 30 -9.56 1.47 7.21
CA SER A 30 -10.84 1.39 6.50
C SER A 30 -12.02 0.94 7.40
N ARG A 31 -12.90 1.88 7.77
CA ARG A 31 -13.95 1.65 8.77
C ARG A 31 -15.29 1.20 8.19
N ASN A 32 -15.65 1.70 7.01
CA ASN A 32 -16.96 1.43 6.40
C ASN A 32 -16.86 0.62 5.09
N ARG A 33 -18.00 0.13 4.59
CA ARG A 33 -18.07 -0.70 3.37
C ARG A 33 -17.53 0.02 2.13
N ARG A 34 -17.73 1.34 2.01
CA ARG A 34 -17.27 2.13 0.85
C ARG A 34 -15.75 2.28 0.87
N ASP A 35 -15.16 2.56 2.04
CA ASP A 35 -13.71 2.70 2.20
C ASP A 35 -13.00 1.39 1.85
N ARG A 36 -13.53 0.26 2.35
CA ARG A 36 -13.00 -1.08 2.02
C ARG A 36 -13.08 -1.37 0.52
N MET A 37 -14.19 -1.01 -0.13
CA MET A 37 -14.34 -1.14 -1.57
C MET A 37 -13.33 -0.28 -2.33
N HIS A 38 -13.08 0.95 -1.88
CA HIS A 38 -12.06 1.82 -2.49
C HIS A 38 -10.65 1.24 -2.36
N VAL A 39 -10.26 0.78 -1.17
CA VAL A 39 -8.95 0.16 -0.95
C VAL A 39 -8.80 -1.09 -1.82
N ALA A 40 -9.84 -1.92 -1.91
CA ALA A 40 -9.82 -3.12 -2.77
C ALA A 40 -9.65 -2.78 -4.26
N LEU A 41 -10.33 -1.74 -4.76
CA LEU A 41 -10.19 -1.30 -6.15
C LEU A 41 -8.81 -0.74 -6.44
N LEU A 42 -8.23 0.03 -5.53
CA LEU A 42 -6.89 0.59 -5.68
C LEU A 42 -5.81 -0.49 -5.57
N ASN A 43 -5.97 -1.48 -4.68
CA ASN A 43 -5.08 -2.64 -4.64
C ASN A 43 -5.17 -3.45 -5.94
N ALA A 44 -6.36 -3.73 -6.47
CA ALA A 44 -6.48 -4.43 -7.74
C ALA A 44 -5.81 -3.67 -8.90
N ALA A 45 -5.98 -2.34 -8.96
CA ALA A 45 -5.32 -1.52 -9.97
C ALA A 45 -3.79 -1.48 -9.79
N PHE A 46 -3.31 -1.49 -8.54
CA PHE A 46 -1.89 -1.56 -8.21
C PHE A 46 -1.26 -2.87 -8.70
N GLU A 47 -1.89 -4.02 -8.41
CA GLU A 47 -1.41 -5.33 -8.88
C GLU A 47 -1.43 -5.42 -10.43
N GLU A 48 -2.50 -4.93 -11.08
CA GLU A 48 -2.57 -4.85 -12.55
C GLU A 48 -1.45 -3.99 -13.15
N ALA A 49 -0.97 -2.98 -12.42
CA ALA A 49 0.09 -2.09 -12.87
C ALA A 49 1.51 -2.62 -12.58
N GLY A 50 1.66 -3.83 -12.03
CA GLY A 50 2.95 -4.45 -11.70
C GLY A 50 3.13 -4.71 -10.21
N GLY A 51 2.28 -4.12 -9.37
CA GLY A 51 2.20 -4.38 -7.94
C GLY A 51 3.53 -4.20 -7.21
N SER A 52 3.72 -5.01 -6.19
CA SER A 52 4.92 -5.02 -5.35
C SER A 52 6.21 -5.34 -6.11
N SER A 53 6.13 -5.91 -7.31
CA SER A 53 7.32 -6.21 -8.11
C SER A 53 8.00 -4.95 -8.67
N GLN A 54 7.27 -3.84 -8.82
CA GLN A 54 7.84 -2.55 -9.22
C GLN A 54 8.49 -1.79 -8.07
N TYR A 55 8.03 -2.01 -6.83
CA TYR A 55 8.52 -1.34 -5.63
C TYR A 55 8.72 -2.33 -4.48
N PRO A 56 9.62 -3.32 -4.63
CA PRO A 56 9.86 -4.31 -3.58
C PRO A 56 10.36 -3.69 -2.28
N GLU A 57 11.01 -2.52 -2.34
CA GLU A 57 11.44 -1.76 -1.17
C GLU A 57 10.28 -1.20 -0.34
N CYS A 58 9.08 -1.04 -0.94
CA CYS A 58 7.90 -0.55 -0.26
C CYS A 58 7.11 -1.66 0.47
N GLU A 59 7.42 -2.94 0.21
CA GLU A 59 6.86 -4.09 0.93
C GLU A 59 7.55 -4.36 2.27
N LEU A 60 8.60 -3.61 2.60
CA LEU A 60 9.30 -3.78 3.87
C LEU A 60 8.35 -3.44 5.02
N ASP A 61 7.89 -4.51 5.65
CA ASP A 61 7.01 -4.55 6.81
C ASP A 61 7.43 -3.49 7.85
N PRO A 62 6.53 -2.60 8.31
CA PRO A 62 6.86 -1.66 9.39
C PRO A 62 7.28 -2.38 10.69
N VAL A 63 6.97 -3.68 10.82
CA VAL A 63 7.41 -4.52 11.95
C VAL A 63 8.90 -4.86 11.89
N SER A 64 9.51 -4.91 10.71
CA SER A 64 10.95 -5.16 10.57
C SER A 64 11.80 -3.98 11.04
N ALA A 65 11.28 -2.75 10.97
CA ALA A 65 11.93 -1.55 11.50
C ALA A 65 11.85 -1.45 13.05
N LEU A 66 10.97 -2.21 13.71
CA LEU A 66 10.77 -2.22 15.16
C LEU A 66 11.58 -3.31 15.89
N ARG A 67 12.34 -4.15 15.17
CA ARG A 67 13.17 -5.22 15.77
C ARG A 67 14.62 -4.82 16.07
N VAL A 68 14.91 -3.52 16.17
CA VAL A 68 16.11 -3.07 16.90
C VAL A 68 15.75 -3.07 18.38
N SER A 69 15.87 -4.24 19.02
CA SER A 69 15.80 -4.32 20.48
C SER A 69 16.87 -3.40 21.09
N PRO A 70 16.54 -2.57 22.10
CA PRO A 70 17.59 -1.90 22.85
C PRO A 70 18.45 -2.96 23.56
N PRO A 71 19.77 -2.78 23.68
CA PRO A 71 20.59 -3.70 24.45
C PRO A 71 20.08 -3.67 25.90
N ARG A 72 19.68 -4.83 26.42
CA ARG A 72 19.49 -5.01 27.86
C ARG A 72 20.87 -4.94 28.51
N CYS A 73 21.17 -3.84 29.19
CA CYS A 73 22.27 -3.80 30.13
C CYS A 73 21.89 -4.65 31.35
N HIS A 74 22.70 -5.67 31.62
CA HIS A 74 22.71 -6.44 32.86
C HIS A 74 23.46 -5.69 33.96
#